data_AF-A0A841SRX6-F1
#
_entry.id   AF-A0A841SRX6-F1
#
_cell.length_a   1.000
_cell.length_b   1.000
_cell.length_c   1.000
_cell.angle_alpha   90.00
_cell.angle_beta   90.00
_cell.angle_gamma   90.00
#
_symmetry.space_group_name_H-M   'P 1'
#
loop_
_entity.id
_entity.type
_entity.pdbx_description
1 polymer ?
#
loop_
_entity_poly.entity_id
_entity_poly.type
_entity_poly.pdbx_seq_one_letter_code
_entity_poly.pdbx_strand_id
1 'polypeptide(L)'
;MKLSQGVKMAWHSVSSQKMRTLLTVLGIMIGIASVTIMVAIGNGTAEQVKSQMQGLGTNMLTANVVGRGAVTSITLEDAQTLTDIDGVEAYAPVISGSVTAKYSTTTYSASVQATTASFADVRDYTVAQGRFIKDIDGAFSQKVAVIGSEVASELSISDPVGQKISLNGSSYKIIGVLESKGSTTNGSSDNVVIIPIETARVALKTDAIRTIYVQVESSDKVDFVQTMLEFNLQSFFRNDEDAYTVFNQADLLETITEVSTSMSTMLTYVSAISLLVGGIGIMNMMLTSVSERTREIGIRKSLGAKQRDILFQFLVEAAMIGGLGGLIGVIVGASGSDLAGKLMDSPASPSVDIMVLALLFSMGVGVLFGFLPARRASRLNPVDALRQ
;
A
#
# COMPACT_ATOMS: atom_id res chain seq x y z
N MET A 1 -42.88 21.18 -0.69
CA MET A 1 -42.42 21.04 -2.10
C MET A 1 -42.15 19.58 -2.43
N LYS A 2 -42.40 19.11 -3.67
CA LYS A 2 -41.93 17.78 -4.11
C LYS A 2 -40.42 17.86 -4.39
N LEU A 3 -39.65 16.85 -3.98
CA LEU A 3 -38.17 16.82 -4.11
C LEU A 3 -37.71 17.13 -5.54
N SER A 4 -38.43 16.62 -6.54
CA SER A 4 -38.19 16.82 -7.97
C SER A 4 -38.26 18.29 -8.41
N GLN A 5 -39.08 19.13 -7.78
CA GLN A 5 -39.14 20.56 -8.08
C GLN A 5 -37.94 21.32 -7.49
N GLY A 6 -37.46 20.92 -6.30
CA GLY A 6 -36.27 21.50 -5.68
C GLY A 6 -35.01 21.28 -6.52
N VAL A 7 -34.83 20.04 -7.00
CA VAL A 7 -33.75 19.64 -7.92
C VAL A 7 -33.76 20.50 -9.19
N LYS A 8 -34.93 20.66 -9.82
CA LYS A 8 -35.07 21.39 -11.09
C LYS A 8 -34.79 22.88 -10.94
N MET A 9 -35.19 23.49 -9.82
CA MET A 9 -34.91 24.90 -9.53
C MET A 9 -33.45 25.15 -9.15
N ALA A 10 -32.85 24.25 -8.38
CA ALA A 10 -31.43 24.32 -8.03
C ALA A 10 -30.53 24.25 -9.27
N TRP A 11 -30.84 23.39 -10.23
CA TRP A 11 -30.11 23.32 -11.51
C TRP A 11 -30.16 24.64 -12.30
N HIS A 12 -31.35 25.23 -12.40
CA HIS A 12 -31.51 26.52 -13.07
C HIS A 12 -30.71 27.63 -12.38
N SER A 13 -30.72 27.63 -11.04
CA SER A 13 -29.96 28.57 -10.24
C SER A 13 -28.44 28.48 -10.46
N VAL A 14 -27.92 27.26 -10.43
CA VAL A 14 -26.51 26.98 -10.67
C VAL A 14 -26.08 27.45 -12.06
N SER A 15 -26.96 27.30 -13.06
CA SER A 15 -26.67 27.69 -14.45
C SER A 15 -26.67 29.21 -14.70
N SER A 16 -27.32 30.01 -13.84
CA SER A 16 -27.40 31.47 -14.03
C SER A 16 -26.15 32.23 -13.56
N GLN A 17 -25.39 31.70 -12.60
CA GLN A 17 -24.14 32.31 -12.10
C GLN A 17 -22.93 31.41 -12.40
N LYS A 18 -22.61 31.24 -13.70
CA LYS A 18 -21.60 30.29 -14.19
C LYS A 18 -20.21 30.48 -13.55
N MET A 19 -19.69 31.72 -13.49
CA MET A 19 -18.33 31.98 -12.99
C MET A 19 -18.18 31.67 -11.49
N ARG A 20 -19.16 32.10 -10.68
CA ARG A 20 -19.13 31.85 -9.21
C ARG A 20 -19.30 30.38 -8.91
N THR A 21 -20.27 29.74 -9.54
CA THR A 21 -20.49 28.30 -9.34
C THR A 21 -19.27 27.50 -9.76
N LEU A 22 -18.62 27.86 -10.87
CA LEU A 22 -17.40 27.21 -11.33
C LEU A 22 -16.25 27.35 -10.32
N LEU A 23 -16.02 28.53 -9.75
CA LEU A 23 -14.99 28.75 -8.72
C LEU A 23 -15.28 27.97 -7.43
N THR A 24 -16.54 27.90 -7.00
CA THR A 24 -16.94 27.14 -5.80
C THR A 24 -16.80 25.63 -6.01
N VAL A 25 -17.26 25.13 -7.16
CA VAL A 25 -17.14 23.73 -7.55
C VAL A 25 -15.67 23.34 -7.70
N LEU A 26 -14.82 24.20 -8.25
CA LEU A 26 -13.36 23.98 -8.34
C LEU A 26 -12.72 23.77 -6.96
N GLY A 27 -13.04 24.61 -5.97
CA GLY A 27 -12.46 24.47 -4.63
C GLY A 27 -12.81 23.13 -3.97
N ILE A 28 -14.07 22.71 -4.11
CA ILE A 28 -14.55 21.41 -3.59
C ILE A 28 -13.94 20.25 -4.38
N MET A 29 -13.90 20.38 -5.71
CA MET A 29 -13.32 19.38 -6.61
C MET A 29 -11.84 19.14 -6.30
N ILE A 30 -11.03 20.19 -6.17
CA ILE A 30 -9.60 20.07 -5.85
C ILE A 30 -9.41 19.39 -4.49
N GLY A 31 -10.20 19.79 -3.49
CA GLY A 31 -10.17 19.16 -2.17
C GLY A 31 -10.45 17.66 -2.24
N ILE A 32 -11.52 17.26 -2.93
CA ILE A 32 -11.96 15.85 -3.02
C ILE A 32 -11.05 15.02 -3.91
N ALA A 33 -10.60 15.56 -5.04
CA ALA A 33 -9.65 14.90 -5.93
C ALA A 33 -8.34 14.59 -5.21
N SER A 34 -7.82 15.56 -4.44
CA SER A 34 -6.58 15.40 -3.66
C SER A 34 -6.68 14.24 -2.66
N VAL A 35 -7.76 14.17 -1.86
CA VAL A 35 -7.96 13.05 -0.91
C VAL A 35 -8.03 11.73 -1.65
N THR A 36 -8.83 11.68 -2.72
CA THR A 36 -9.13 10.45 -3.43
C THR A 36 -7.85 9.86 -4.03
N ILE A 37 -7.03 10.71 -4.67
CA ILE A 37 -5.74 10.29 -5.23
C ILE A 37 -4.82 9.77 -4.14
N MET A 38 -4.61 10.56 -3.08
CA MET A 38 -3.59 10.22 -2.09
C MET A 38 -3.98 8.99 -1.25
N VAL A 39 -5.26 8.85 -0.89
CA VAL A 39 -5.74 7.65 -0.18
C VAL A 39 -5.70 6.41 -1.09
N ALA A 40 -6.02 6.54 -2.38
CA ALA A 40 -5.90 5.43 -3.33
C ALA A 40 -4.44 4.96 -3.49
N ILE A 41 -3.48 5.89 -3.52
CA ILE A 41 -2.04 5.57 -3.56
C ILE A 41 -1.57 4.95 -2.23
N GLY A 42 -1.97 5.53 -1.09
CA GLY A 42 -1.59 5.04 0.23
C GLY A 42 -2.07 3.61 0.46
N ASN A 43 -3.37 3.36 0.24
CA ASN A 43 -3.94 2.03 0.39
C ASN A 43 -3.38 1.05 -0.64
N GLY A 44 -3.17 1.50 -1.88
CA GLY A 44 -2.61 0.67 -2.93
C GLY A 44 -1.17 0.25 -2.66
N THR A 45 -0.34 1.16 -2.15
CA THR A 45 1.03 0.86 -1.69
C THR A 45 1.01 -0.10 -0.50
N ALA A 46 0.14 0.13 0.49
CA ALA A 46 -0.01 -0.75 1.64
C ALA A 46 -0.41 -2.17 1.21
N GLU A 47 -1.37 -2.30 0.29
CA GLU A 47 -1.80 -3.59 -0.24
C GLU A 47 -0.72 -4.25 -1.11
N GLN A 48 0.06 -3.48 -1.87
CA GLN A 48 1.21 -4.00 -2.61
C GLN A 48 2.22 -4.64 -1.67
N VAL A 49 2.62 -3.92 -0.62
CA VAL A 49 3.58 -4.46 0.36
C VAL A 49 2.96 -5.68 1.05
N LYS A 50 1.71 -5.60 1.48
CA LYS A 50 0.99 -6.72 2.09
C LYS A 50 0.94 -7.97 1.18
N SER A 51 0.64 -7.81 -0.10
CA SER A 51 0.60 -8.92 -1.06
C SER A 51 1.98 -9.55 -1.30
N GLN A 52 3.05 -8.73 -1.30
CA GLN A 52 4.43 -9.24 -1.36
C GLN A 52 4.81 -10.04 -0.12
N MET A 53 4.21 -9.71 1.04
CA MET A 53 4.47 -10.41 2.29
C MET A 53 3.49 -11.57 2.54
N GLN A 54 2.32 -11.59 1.91
CA GLN A 54 1.29 -12.64 2.07
C GLN A 54 1.79 -14.03 1.67
N GLY A 55 2.65 -14.13 0.65
CA GLY A 55 3.30 -15.40 0.32
C GLY A 55 4.14 -15.94 1.48
N LEU A 56 4.76 -15.08 2.28
CA LEU A 56 5.63 -15.50 3.38
C LEU A 56 4.86 -16.00 4.63
N GLY A 57 3.55 -15.80 4.70
CA GLY A 57 2.76 -16.03 5.92
C GLY A 57 3.02 -15.00 7.03
N THR A 58 2.11 -14.90 8.00
CA THR A 58 2.25 -14.03 9.18
C THR A 58 2.95 -14.73 10.35
N ASN A 59 3.40 -15.97 10.14
CA ASN A 59 4.02 -16.85 11.13
C ASN A 59 5.53 -17.03 10.87
N MET A 60 6.19 -16.05 10.27
CA MET A 60 7.62 -16.06 9.98
C MET A 60 8.38 -15.12 10.91
N LEU A 61 9.47 -15.64 11.47
CA LEU A 61 10.50 -14.87 12.15
C LEU A 61 11.78 -14.88 11.31
N THR A 62 12.47 -13.75 11.28
CA THR A 62 13.79 -13.63 10.64
C THR A 62 14.82 -13.22 11.67
N ALA A 63 15.75 -14.11 11.99
CA ALA A 63 16.90 -13.79 12.83
C ALA A 63 18.07 -13.38 11.94
N ASN A 64 18.58 -12.15 12.12
CA ASN A 64 19.77 -11.66 11.45
C ASN A 64 20.91 -11.47 12.45
N VAL A 65 22.07 -12.02 12.12
CA VAL A 65 23.32 -11.81 12.85
C VAL A 65 24.02 -10.61 12.24
N VAL A 66 24.21 -9.59 13.06
CA VAL A 66 25.04 -8.45 12.73
C VAL A 66 26.47 -8.89 13.01
N GLY A 67 27.31 -8.98 11.98
CA GLY A 67 28.70 -9.46 12.10
C GLY A 67 29.64 -8.53 12.87
N ARG A 68 29.22 -8.04 14.04
CA ARG A 68 29.96 -7.23 15.01
C ARG A 68 30.16 -8.07 16.27
N GLY A 69 31.26 -7.84 17.00
CA GLY A 69 31.59 -8.59 18.21
C GLY A 69 32.51 -9.78 17.98
N ALA A 70 32.63 -10.66 18.98
CA ALA A 70 33.58 -11.79 19.00
C ALA A 70 33.12 -12.98 18.13
N VAL A 71 31.82 -13.09 17.86
CA VAL A 71 31.22 -14.10 16.98
C VAL A 71 30.52 -13.35 15.86
N THR A 72 30.98 -13.54 14.63
CA THR A 72 30.51 -12.76 13.47
C THR A 72 29.63 -13.55 12.51
N SER A 73 29.39 -14.83 12.83
CA SER A 73 28.61 -15.77 12.04
C SER A 73 28.16 -16.98 12.86
N ILE A 74 27.08 -17.59 12.41
CA ILE A 74 26.53 -18.84 12.95
C ILE A 74 26.97 -20.01 12.07
N THR A 75 27.22 -21.19 12.65
CA THR A 75 27.40 -22.45 11.89
C THR A 75 26.06 -23.14 11.65
N LEU A 76 26.01 -24.09 10.71
CA LEU A 76 24.77 -24.82 10.43
C LEU A 76 24.26 -25.62 11.65
N GLU A 77 25.17 -26.15 12.47
CA GLU A 77 24.84 -26.88 13.69
C GLU A 77 24.30 -25.95 14.79
N ASP A 78 24.90 -24.76 14.93
CA ASP A 78 24.40 -23.73 15.83
C ASP A 78 23.01 -23.27 15.39
N ALA A 79 22.76 -23.08 14.09
CA ALA A 79 21.45 -22.68 13.57
C ALA A 79 20.36 -23.69 13.93
N GLN A 80 20.66 -24.99 13.86
CA GLN A 80 19.75 -26.04 14.31
C GLN A 80 19.48 -25.95 15.82
N THR A 81 20.53 -25.77 16.63
CA THR A 81 20.41 -25.69 18.09
C THR A 81 19.61 -24.45 18.53
N LEU A 82 19.81 -23.31 17.87
CA LEU A 82 19.13 -22.06 18.16
C LEU A 82 17.63 -22.13 17.83
N THR A 83 17.25 -22.95 16.85
CA THR A 83 15.88 -23.09 16.35
C THR A 83 15.15 -24.33 16.88
N ASP A 84 15.81 -25.13 17.74
CA ASP A 84 15.21 -26.26 18.44
C ASP A 84 14.30 -25.76 19.57
N ILE A 85 13.14 -25.22 19.17
CA ILE A 85 12.15 -24.58 20.03
C ILE A 85 10.79 -25.20 19.72
N ASP A 86 10.02 -25.53 20.76
CA ASP A 86 8.65 -26.02 20.61
C ASP A 86 7.77 -24.97 19.89
N GLY A 87 7.13 -25.36 18.79
CA GLY A 87 6.35 -24.48 17.93
C GLY A 87 7.05 -23.99 16.66
N VAL A 88 8.32 -24.35 16.44
CA VAL A 88 8.98 -24.16 15.14
C VAL A 88 8.60 -25.29 14.20
N GLU A 89 7.95 -24.97 13.08
CA GLU A 89 7.57 -25.94 12.04
C GLU A 89 8.76 -26.25 11.12
N ALA A 90 9.46 -25.20 10.68
CA ALA A 90 10.61 -25.32 9.79
C ALA A 90 11.57 -24.15 9.98
N TYR A 91 12.86 -24.36 9.66
CA TYR A 91 13.86 -23.30 9.63
C TYR A 91 14.72 -23.42 8.36
N ALA A 92 15.25 -22.30 7.91
CA ALA A 92 16.11 -22.22 6.74
C ALA A 92 17.26 -21.23 6.98
N PRO A 93 18.48 -21.71 7.26
CA PRO A 93 19.65 -20.86 7.35
C PRO A 93 20.07 -20.38 5.96
N VAL A 94 20.57 -19.15 5.87
CA VAL A 94 20.97 -18.54 4.61
C VAL A 94 22.34 -17.89 4.73
N ILE A 95 23.18 -18.23 3.76
CA ILE A 95 24.41 -17.52 3.44
C ILE A 95 24.12 -16.72 2.17
N SER A 96 24.16 -15.40 2.27
CA SER A 96 23.90 -14.50 1.16
C SER A 96 25.18 -13.84 0.65
N GLY A 97 25.19 -13.51 -0.64
CA GLY A 97 26.25 -12.73 -1.25
C GLY A 97 25.94 -12.41 -2.70
N SER A 98 26.83 -11.71 -3.38
CA SER A 98 26.68 -11.41 -4.81
C SER A 98 27.71 -12.17 -5.61
N VAL A 99 27.31 -12.69 -6.78
CA VAL A 99 28.19 -13.38 -7.71
C VAL A 99 27.99 -12.87 -9.13
N THR A 100 29.03 -12.97 -9.95
CA THR A 100 28.88 -12.86 -11.40
C THR A 100 28.44 -14.21 -11.94
N ALA A 101 27.18 -14.30 -12.35
CA ALA A 101 26.65 -15.42 -13.10
C ALA A 101 27.04 -15.27 -14.58
N LYS A 102 27.51 -16.35 -15.19
CA LYS A 102 27.93 -16.38 -16.60
C LYS A 102 27.29 -17.55 -17.32
N TYR A 103 26.73 -17.27 -18.48
CA TYR A 103 26.24 -18.27 -19.42
C TYR A 103 26.75 -17.91 -20.83
N SER A 104 27.47 -18.83 -21.46
CA SER A 104 28.12 -18.59 -22.76
C SER A 104 28.99 -17.32 -22.76
N THR A 105 28.58 -16.26 -23.48
CA THR A 105 29.25 -14.96 -23.54
C THR A 105 28.64 -13.90 -22.63
N THR A 106 27.46 -14.16 -22.07
CA THR A 106 26.69 -13.19 -21.27
C THR A 106 27.02 -13.35 -19.79
N THR A 107 27.18 -12.22 -19.11
CA THR A 107 27.43 -12.16 -17.68
C THR A 107 26.43 -11.24 -17.01
N TYR A 108 25.93 -11.64 -15.85
CA TYR A 108 24.98 -10.87 -15.05
C TYR A 108 25.37 -10.92 -13.58
N SER A 109 25.16 -9.82 -12.85
CA SER A 109 25.42 -9.77 -11.41
C SER A 109 24.16 -10.19 -10.67
N ALA A 110 24.21 -11.34 -10.01
CA ALA A 110 23.06 -11.90 -9.31
C ALA A 110 23.30 -12.00 -7.81
N SER A 111 22.21 -11.93 -7.03
CA SER A 111 22.23 -12.26 -5.61
C SER A 111 22.20 -13.78 -5.45
N VAL A 112 23.10 -14.35 -4.66
CA VAL A 112 23.11 -15.78 -4.35
C VAL A 112 22.64 -15.97 -2.92
N GLN A 113 21.76 -16.95 -2.74
CA GLN A 113 21.31 -17.44 -1.45
C GLN A 113 21.63 -18.92 -1.34
N ALA A 114 22.57 -19.27 -0.47
CA ALA A 114 22.90 -20.66 -0.20
C ALA A 114 22.15 -21.13 1.04
N THR A 115 21.33 -22.18 0.90
CA THR A 115 20.34 -22.60 1.91
C THR A 115 19.96 -24.08 1.80
N THR A 116 19.04 -24.53 2.64
CA THR A 116 18.51 -25.90 2.74
C THR A 116 17.25 -26.09 1.90
N ALA A 117 16.75 -27.33 1.79
CA ALA A 117 15.52 -27.62 1.04
C ALA A 117 14.28 -26.93 1.62
N SER A 118 14.21 -26.81 2.95
CA SER A 118 13.13 -26.14 3.70
C SER A 118 12.91 -24.68 3.32
N PHE A 119 13.88 -24.03 2.67
CA PHE A 119 13.76 -22.64 2.26
C PHE A 119 12.61 -22.37 1.30
N ALA A 120 12.25 -23.34 0.44
CA ALA A 120 11.11 -23.18 -0.45
C ALA A 120 9.79 -23.06 0.31
N ASP A 121 9.60 -23.91 1.33
CA ASP A 121 8.39 -23.91 2.14
C ASP A 121 8.36 -22.67 3.04
N VAL A 122 9.48 -22.38 3.73
CA VAL A 122 9.59 -21.23 4.63
C VAL A 122 9.34 -19.91 3.88
N ARG A 123 9.89 -19.73 2.67
CA ARG A 123 9.75 -18.48 1.88
C ARG A 123 8.67 -18.54 0.79
N ASP A 124 7.87 -19.60 0.79
CA ASP A 124 6.80 -19.87 -0.18
C ASP A 124 7.25 -19.70 -1.65
N TYR A 125 8.41 -20.25 -2.00
CA TYR A 125 8.89 -20.23 -3.38
C TYR A 125 8.26 -21.34 -4.20
N THR A 126 7.49 -20.95 -5.21
CA THR A 126 6.98 -21.88 -6.22
C THR A 126 7.95 -21.98 -7.40
N VAL A 127 8.21 -23.21 -7.86
CA VAL A 127 9.10 -23.49 -8.99
C VAL A 127 8.27 -23.59 -10.27
N ALA A 128 8.51 -22.68 -11.21
CA ALA A 128 7.83 -22.65 -12.51
C ALA A 128 8.24 -23.85 -13.40
N GLN A 129 9.52 -24.21 -13.36
CA GLN A 129 10.09 -25.27 -14.20
C GLN A 129 11.14 -26.07 -13.42
N GLY A 130 11.14 -27.40 -13.60
CA GLY A 130 12.12 -28.29 -12.96
C GLY A 130 11.75 -28.62 -11.52
N ARG A 131 12.71 -28.50 -10.60
CA ARG A 131 12.50 -28.77 -9.17
C ARG A 131 13.32 -27.85 -8.28
N PHE A 132 12.90 -27.72 -7.03
CA PHE A 132 13.71 -27.08 -6.00
C PHE A 132 14.84 -27.99 -5.49
N ILE A 133 15.72 -27.43 -4.67
CA ILE A 133 16.78 -28.15 -3.96
C ILE A 133 16.16 -29.18 -3.00
N LYS A 134 16.79 -30.34 -2.87
CA LYS A 134 16.43 -31.40 -1.92
C LYS A 134 17.58 -31.68 -0.97
N ASP A 135 17.30 -32.31 0.17
CA ASP A 135 18.33 -32.63 1.18
C ASP A 135 19.48 -33.46 0.61
N ILE A 136 19.19 -34.34 -0.36
CA ILE A 136 20.21 -35.14 -1.04
C ILE A 136 21.21 -34.28 -1.84
N ASP A 137 20.78 -33.14 -2.38
CA ASP A 137 21.67 -32.25 -3.11
C ASP A 137 22.69 -31.61 -2.16
N GLY A 138 22.26 -31.23 -0.95
CA GLY A 138 23.13 -30.70 0.10
C GLY A 138 24.05 -31.77 0.68
N ALA A 139 23.50 -32.95 1.01
CA ALA A 139 24.25 -34.07 1.60
C ALA A 139 25.42 -34.53 0.71
N PHE A 140 25.28 -34.47 -0.61
CA PHE A 140 26.35 -34.80 -1.57
C PHE A 140 27.08 -33.57 -2.13
N SER A 141 26.81 -32.38 -1.59
CA SER A 141 27.38 -31.09 -2.05
C SER A 141 27.29 -30.93 -3.57
N GLN A 142 26.15 -31.30 -4.15
CA GLN A 142 25.94 -31.22 -5.58
C GLN A 142 25.95 -29.76 -6.03
N LYS A 143 26.74 -29.46 -7.06
CA LYS A 143 26.77 -28.13 -7.69
C LYS A 143 25.54 -27.92 -8.56
N VAL A 144 24.40 -27.73 -7.92
CA VAL A 144 23.11 -27.44 -8.54
C VAL A 144 22.65 -26.03 -8.18
N ALA A 145 21.86 -25.41 -9.04
CA ALA A 145 21.31 -24.09 -8.82
C ALA A 145 19.84 -24.02 -9.24
N VAL A 146 19.05 -23.27 -8.48
CA VAL A 146 17.71 -22.81 -8.86
C VAL A 146 17.83 -21.31 -9.14
N ILE A 147 17.30 -20.84 -10.27
CA ILE A 147 17.46 -19.44 -10.68
C ILE A 147 16.11 -18.71 -10.70
N GLY A 148 16.11 -17.42 -10.40
CA GLY A 148 14.96 -16.56 -10.60
C GLY A 148 14.72 -16.25 -12.09
N SER A 149 13.50 -15.82 -12.41
CA SER A 149 13.07 -15.49 -13.78
C SER A 149 13.92 -14.38 -14.40
N GLU A 150 14.32 -13.36 -13.63
CA GLU A 150 15.16 -12.27 -14.11
C GLU A 150 16.53 -12.77 -14.53
N VAL A 151 17.19 -13.58 -13.69
CA VAL A 151 18.51 -14.15 -14.00
C VAL A 151 18.47 -14.99 -15.27
N ALA A 152 17.41 -15.76 -15.48
CA ALA A 152 17.21 -16.54 -16.70
C ALA A 152 17.07 -15.64 -17.94
N SER A 153 16.31 -14.54 -17.81
CA SER A 153 16.07 -13.58 -18.89
C SER A 153 17.32 -12.76 -19.26
N GLU A 154 18.05 -12.24 -18.27
CA GLU A 154 19.26 -11.43 -18.45
C GLU A 154 20.42 -12.25 -19.04
N LEU A 155 20.51 -13.52 -18.67
CA LEU A 155 21.47 -14.45 -19.28
C LEU A 155 21.00 -14.97 -20.65
N SER A 156 19.82 -14.55 -21.13
CA SER A 156 19.21 -14.95 -22.41
C SER A 156 19.07 -16.46 -22.56
N ILE A 157 18.66 -17.15 -21.49
CA ILE A 157 18.52 -18.60 -21.46
C ILE A 157 17.07 -18.99 -21.74
N SER A 158 16.80 -19.56 -22.92
CA SER A 158 15.43 -19.94 -23.31
C SER A 158 14.92 -21.22 -22.62
N ASP A 159 15.80 -22.22 -22.43
CA ASP A 159 15.49 -23.48 -21.73
C ASP A 159 16.56 -23.74 -20.66
N PRO A 160 16.42 -23.11 -19.47
CA PRO A 160 17.47 -23.10 -18.46
C PRO A 160 17.65 -24.44 -17.75
N VAL A 161 16.59 -25.24 -17.59
CA VAL A 161 16.67 -26.48 -16.81
C VAL A 161 17.60 -27.49 -17.49
N GLY A 162 18.57 -28.01 -16.75
CA GLY A 162 19.56 -28.96 -17.24
C GLY A 162 20.84 -28.32 -17.79
N GLN A 163 20.83 -27.01 -18.08
CA GLN A 163 22.01 -26.29 -18.53
C GLN A 163 22.99 -26.00 -17.40
N LYS A 164 24.20 -25.55 -17.74
CA LYS A 164 25.24 -25.18 -16.78
C LYS A 164 25.50 -23.69 -16.83
N ILE A 165 25.50 -23.07 -15.65
CA ILE A 165 25.92 -21.68 -15.45
C ILE A 165 27.20 -21.66 -14.63
N SER A 166 28.01 -20.62 -14.81
CA SER A 166 29.21 -20.40 -14.02
C SER A 166 28.93 -19.29 -13.00
N LEU A 167 29.07 -19.60 -11.72
CA LEU A 167 28.99 -18.63 -10.62
C LEU A 167 30.42 -18.38 -10.10
N ASN A 168 30.95 -17.16 -10.27
CA ASN A 168 32.33 -16.81 -9.91
C ASN A 168 33.40 -17.82 -10.43
N GLY A 169 33.17 -18.38 -11.62
CA GLY A 169 34.07 -19.35 -12.28
C GLY A 169 33.79 -20.82 -11.95
N SER A 170 32.87 -21.12 -11.02
CA SER A 170 32.46 -22.50 -10.70
C SER A 170 31.20 -22.90 -11.44
N SER A 171 31.21 -24.07 -12.08
CA SER A 171 30.05 -24.56 -12.85
C SER A 171 28.99 -25.21 -11.97
N TYR A 172 27.74 -24.75 -12.10
CA TYR A 172 26.53 -25.27 -11.46
C TYR A 172 25.53 -25.70 -12.52
N LYS A 173 24.83 -26.82 -12.30
CA LYS A 173 23.74 -27.27 -13.15
C LYS A 173 22.43 -26.64 -12.70
N ILE A 174 21.71 -25.97 -13.59
CA ILE A 174 20.39 -25.45 -13.28
C ILE A 174 19.42 -26.64 -13.18
N ILE A 175 18.71 -26.73 -12.05
CA ILE A 175 17.71 -27.79 -11.79
C ILE A 175 16.28 -27.26 -11.72
N GLY A 176 16.11 -25.94 -11.59
CA GLY A 176 14.81 -25.31 -11.62
C GLY A 176 14.85 -23.81 -11.83
N VAL A 177 13.69 -23.25 -12.16
CA VAL A 177 13.43 -21.81 -12.31
C VAL A 177 12.26 -21.43 -11.42
N LEU A 178 12.40 -20.36 -10.65
CA LEU A 178 11.34 -19.85 -9.79
C LEU A 178 10.24 -19.15 -10.60
N GLU A 179 9.01 -19.23 -10.12
CA GLU A 179 7.94 -18.33 -10.59
C GLU A 179 8.31 -16.87 -10.28
N SER A 180 8.00 -15.98 -11.21
CA SER A 180 8.25 -14.55 -11.04
C SER A 180 7.33 -14.01 -9.95
N LYS A 181 7.92 -13.44 -8.89
CA LYS A 181 7.18 -12.71 -7.84
C LYS A 181 7.09 -11.21 -8.14
N GLY A 182 7.64 -10.79 -9.29
CA GLY A 182 7.61 -9.42 -9.78
C GLY A 182 8.83 -8.61 -9.32
N SER A 183 9.19 -7.63 -10.14
CA SER A 183 10.21 -6.64 -9.82
C SER A 183 9.54 -5.35 -9.33
N THR A 184 10.16 -4.70 -8.33
CA THR A 184 9.75 -3.36 -7.89
C THR A 184 10.83 -2.36 -8.25
N THR A 185 10.48 -1.07 -8.27
CA THR A 185 11.43 0.04 -8.48
C THR A 185 12.58 0.05 -7.45
N ASN A 186 12.40 -0.58 -6.28
CA ASN A 186 13.40 -0.66 -5.21
C ASN A 186 14.25 -1.95 -5.24
N GLY A 187 14.01 -2.85 -6.20
CA GLY A 187 14.72 -4.12 -6.31
C GLY A 187 13.83 -5.24 -6.81
N SER A 188 14.47 -6.28 -7.34
CA SER A 188 13.78 -7.45 -7.86
C SER A 188 13.99 -8.65 -6.95
N SER A 189 12.88 -9.23 -6.49
CA SER A 189 12.86 -10.52 -5.81
C SER A 189 13.27 -11.66 -6.75
N ASP A 190 13.25 -11.41 -8.06
CA ASP A 190 13.56 -12.38 -9.11
C ASP A 190 15.05 -12.39 -9.49
N ASN A 191 15.86 -11.43 -9.02
CA ASN A 191 17.31 -11.44 -9.18
C ASN A 191 18.00 -12.30 -8.10
N VAL A 192 17.71 -13.60 -8.11
CA VAL A 192 18.23 -14.56 -7.12
C VAL A 192 18.71 -15.86 -7.77
N VAL A 193 19.79 -16.41 -7.23
CA VAL A 193 20.30 -17.75 -7.54
C VAL A 193 20.42 -18.52 -6.23
N ILE A 194 19.65 -19.59 -6.09
CA ILE A 194 19.62 -20.42 -4.89
C ILE A 194 20.48 -21.65 -5.11
N ILE A 195 21.38 -21.93 -4.16
CA ILE A 195 22.28 -23.10 -4.19
C ILE A 195 22.25 -23.84 -2.84
N PRO A 196 22.66 -25.12 -2.78
CA PRO A 196 22.79 -25.83 -1.50
C PRO A 196 23.81 -25.14 -0.60
N ILE A 197 23.50 -25.03 0.70
CA ILE A 197 24.33 -24.31 1.69
C ILE A 197 25.77 -24.85 1.76
N GLU A 198 25.98 -26.14 1.54
CA GLU A 198 27.27 -26.81 1.53
C GLU A 198 28.17 -26.35 0.37
N THR A 199 27.55 -25.85 -0.70
CA THR A 199 28.27 -25.30 -1.87
C THR A 199 28.57 -23.80 -1.75
N ALA A 200 28.11 -23.14 -0.68
CA ALA A 200 28.30 -21.71 -0.46
C ALA A 200 29.77 -21.29 -0.51
N ARG A 201 30.66 -22.05 0.16
CA ARG A 201 32.10 -21.73 0.21
C ARG A 201 32.73 -21.67 -1.18
N VAL A 202 32.24 -22.47 -2.13
CA VAL A 202 32.74 -22.51 -3.50
C VAL A 202 32.30 -21.28 -4.30
N ALA A 203 31.05 -20.85 -4.16
CA ALA A 203 30.51 -19.70 -4.90
C ALA A 203 30.82 -18.35 -4.24
N LEU A 204 30.68 -18.27 -2.92
CA LEU A 204 30.69 -17.06 -2.11
C LEU A 204 31.97 -16.84 -1.31
N LYS A 205 32.85 -17.85 -1.21
CA LYS A 205 34.09 -17.81 -0.41
C LYS A 205 33.86 -17.55 1.09
N THR A 206 32.65 -17.81 1.58
CA THR A 206 32.27 -17.71 2.98
C THR A 206 31.34 -18.86 3.33
N ASP A 207 31.37 -19.28 4.59
CA ASP A 207 30.45 -20.22 5.24
C ASP A 207 29.63 -19.55 6.35
N ALA A 208 29.76 -18.22 6.48
CA ALA A 208 29.09 -17.45 7.52
C ALA A 208 27.58 -17.36 7.29
N ILE A 209 26.79 -18.06 8.11
CA ILE A 209 25.34 -17.85 8.17
C ILE A 209 25.07 -16.56 8.91
N ARG A 210 24.30 -15.69 8.27
CA ARG A 210 23.91 -14.37 8.82
C ARG A 210 22.41 -14.20 8.93
N THR A 211 21.63 -15.02 8.25
CA THR A 211 20.17 -14.95 8.32
C THR A 211 19.62 -16.35 8.54
N ILE A 212 18.67 -16.48 9.46
CA ILE A 212 17.90 -17.69 9.68
C ILE A 212 16.43 -17.30 9.56
N TYR A 213 15.75 -17.91 8.61
CA TYR A 213 14.29 -17.83 8.53
C TYR A 213 13.68 -18.95 9.35
N VAL A 214 12.69 -18.63 10.17
CA VAL A 214 12.01 -19.58 11.05
C VAL A 214 10.51 -19.46 10.79
N GLN A 215 9.88 -20.57 10.43
CA GLN A 215 8.45 -20.70 10.28
C GLN A 215 7.86 -21.32 11.54
N VAL A 216 6.87 -20.65 12.10
CA VAL A 216 6.17 -21.04 13.32
C VAL A 216 4.91 -21.80 12.94
N GLU A 217 4.59 -22.89 13.63
CA GLU A 217 3.41 -23.74 13.34
C GLU A 217 2.08 -22.97 13.33
N SER A 218 1.97 -21.90 14.12
CA SER A 218 0.75 -21.10 14.26
C SER A 218 1.07 -19.67 14.68
N SER A 219 0.23 -18.71 14.27
CA SER A 219 0.33 -17.30 14.66
C SER A 219 0.38 -17.10 16.17
N ASP A 220 -0.35 -17.92 16.92
CA ASP A 220 -0.51 -17.77 18.38
C ASP A 220 0.75 -18.14 19.16
N LYS A 221 1.70 -18.85 18.53
CA LYS A 221 2.99 -19.22 19.11
C LYS A 221 4.12 -18.27 18.70
N VAL A 222 3.88 -17.30 17.81
CA VAL A 222 4.95 -16.46 17.25
C VAL A 222 5.70 -15.69 18.33
N ASP A 223 4.98 -15.04 19.25
CA ASP A 223 5.60 -14.28 20.35
C ASP A 223 6.42 -15.17 21.29
N PHE A 224 5.94 -16.39 21.55
CA PHE A 224 6.64 -17.38 22.36
C PHE A 224 7.94 -17.83 21.69
N VAL A 225 7.86 -18.23 20.41
CA VAL A 225 9.04 -18.65 19.65
C VAL A 225 10.03 -17.51 19.49
N GLN A 226 9.56 -16.28 19.24
CA GLN A 226 10.41 -15.10 19.17
C GLN A 226 11.18 -14.89 20.49
N THR A 227 10.48 -14.90 21.62
CA THR A 227 11.10 -14.72 22.94
C THR A 227 12.16 -15.80 23.21
N MET A 228 11.85 -17.05 22.88
CA MET A 228 12.78 -18.16 23.09
C MET A 228 13.99 -18.11 22.13
N LEU A 229 13.76 -17.71 20.87
CA LEU A 229 14.82 -17.52 19.88
C LEU A 229 15.75 -16.37 20.28
N GLU A 230 15.19 -15.25 20.75
CA GLU A 230 15.96 -14.12 21.29
C GLU A 230 16.78 -14.57 22.52
N PHE A 231 16.20 -15.32 23.44
CA PHE A 231 16.93 -15.87 24.60
C PHE A 231 18.09 -16.79 24.20
N ASN A 232 17.87 -17.68 23.22
CA ASN A 232 18.91 -18.56 22.67
C ASN A 232 20.04 -17.77 22.01
N LEU A 233 19.69 -16.77 21.18
CA LEU A 233 20.66 -15.89 20.52
C LEU A 233 21.43 -15.04 21.54
N GLN A 234 20.75 -14.48 22.54
CA GLN A 234 21.37 -13.71 23.62
C GLN A 234 22.43 -14.55 24.35
N SER A 235 22.09 -15.81 24.67
CA SER A 235 23.01 -16.75 25.33
C SER A 235 24.20 -17.09 24.43
N PHE A 236 23.97 -17.34 23.14
CA PHE A 236 25.01 -17.66 22.16
C PHE A 236 25.99 -16.50 21.96
N PHE A 237 25.49 -15.26 21.86
CA PHE A 237 26.29 -14.05 21.69
C PHE A 237 26.77 -13.42 23.02
N ARG A 238 26.70 -14.16 24.14
CA ARG A 238 27.20 -13.72 25.46
C ARG A 238 26.59 -12.39 25.92
N ASN A 239 25.29 -12.19 25.70
CA ASN A 239 24.52 -10.99 26.00
C ASN A 239 24.96 -9.74 25.20
N ASP A 240 25.56 -9.91 24.04
CA ASP A 240 25.75 -8.82 23.08
C ASP A 240 24.45 -8.59 22.29
N GLU A 241 23.63 -7.65 22.76
CA GLU A 241 22.34 -7.30 22.14
C GLU A 241 22.50 -6.66 20.75
N ASP A 242 23.67 -6.12 20.41
CA ASP A 242 23.95 -5.53 19.10
C ASP A 242 24.41 -6.57 18.07
N ALA A 243 24.64 -7.83 18.48
CA ALA A 243 25.12 -8.90 17.62
C ALA A 243 24.02 -9.58 16.79
N TYR A 244 22.75 -9.42 17.17
CA TYR A 244 21.63 -10.05 16.49
C TYR A 244 20.37 -9.18 16.51
N THR A 245 19.46 -9.48 15.60
CA THR A 245 18.12 -8.89 15.55
C THR A 245 17.14 -9.97 15.15
N VAL A 246 15.97 -10.02 15.77
CA VAL A 246 14.87 -10.90 15.38
C VAL A 246 13.73 -10.01 14.89
N PHE A 247 13.27 -10.27 13.68
CA PHE A 247 12.15 -9.56 13.06
C PHE A 247 10.95 -10.48 12.94
N ASN A 248 9.83 -10.04 13.50
CA ASN A 248 8.54 -10.65 13.28
C ASN A 248 7.87 -10.03 12.04
N GLN A 249 7.44 -10.89 11.13
CA GLN A 249 6.76 -10.45 9.92
C GLN A 249 5.40 -9.78 10.21
N ALA A 250 4.72 -10.17 11.30
CA ALA A 250 3.47 -9.59 11.75
C ALA A 250 3.65 -8.13 12.22
N ASP A 251 4.66 -7.87 13.06
CA ASP A 251 4.98 -6.52 13.58
C ASP A 251 5.30 -5.54 12.45
N LEU A 252 5.99 -6.00 11.40
CA LEU A 252 6.29 -5.18 10.23
C LEU A 252 5.01 -4.80 9.48
N LEU A 253 4.08 -5.75 9.29
CA LEU A 253 2.78 -5.49 8.65
C LEU A 253 1.92 -4.55 9.47
N GLU A 254 1.93 -4.69 10.80
CA GLU A 254 1.24 -3.77 11.71
C GLU A 254 1.83 -2.36 11.59
N THR A 255 3.16 -2.24 11.64
CA THR A 255 3.87 -0.96 11.48
C THR A 255 3.52 -0.28 10.14
N ILE A 256 3.51 -1.03 9.03
CA ILE A 256 3.12 -0.50 7.71
C ILE A 256 1.67 -0.02 7.71
N THR A 257 0.78 -0.79 8.35
CA THR A 257 -0.64 -0.45 8.46
C THR A 257 -0.83 0.81 9.31
N GLU A 258 -0.11 0.94 10.42
CA GLU A 258 -0.13 2.11 11.29
C GLU A 258 0.38 3.35 10.56
N VAL A 259 1.54 3.26 9.89
CA VAL A 259 2.10 4.37 9.09
C VAL A 259 1.13 4.78 7.99
N SER A 260 0.55 3.83 7.27
CA SER A 260 -0.42 4.10 6.20
C SER A 260 -1.69 4.78 6.74
N THR A 261 -2.17 4.33 7.89
CA THR A 261 -3.33 4.93 8.57
C THR A 261 -3.01 6.35 9.06
N SER A 262 -1.81 6.57 9.61
CA SER A 262 -1.35 7.88 10.07
C SER A 262 -1.24 8.87 8.90
N MET A 263 -0.65 8.45 7.77
CA MET A 263 -0.60 9.25 6.55
C MET A 263 -2.01 9.58 6.04
N SER A 264 -2.90 8.59 5.96
CA SER A 264 -4.31 8.79 5.57
C SER A 264 -5.03 9.80 6.47
N THR A 265 -4.75 9.76 7.77
CA THR A 265 -5.32 10.69 8.76
C THR A 265 -4.81 12.12 8.54
N MET A 266 -3.51 12.31 8.34
CA MET A 266 -2.94 13.63 8.03
C MET A 266 -3.56 14.23 6.76
N LEU A 267 -3.72 13.41 5.73
CA LEU A 267 -4.32 13.81 4.47
C LEU A 267 -5.78 14.20 4.66
N THR A 268 -6.54 13.42 5.43
CA THR A 268 -7.92 13.73 5.79
C THR A 268 -8.04 15.12 6.43
N TYR A 269 -7.08 15.54 7.28
CA TYR A 269 -7.07 16.89 7.82
C TYR A 269 -6.82 17.98 6.77
N VAL A 270 -5.87 17.76 5.86
CA VAL A 270 -5.60 18.69 4.74
C VAL A 270 -6.84 18.83 3.84
N SER A 271 -7.52 17.72 3.60
CA SER A 271 -8.76 17.66 2.85
C SER A 271 -9.91 18.38 3.55
N ALA A 272 -10.04 18.20 4.86
CA ALA A 272 -11.03 18.90 5.68
C ALA A 272 -10.83 20.42 5.59
N ILE A 273 -9.59 20.91 5.64
CA ILE A 273 -9.27 22.33 5.45
C ILE A 273 -9.66 22.80 4.04
N SER A 274 -9.33 22.01 3.00
CA SER A 274 -9.69 22.33 1.61
C SER A 274 -11.21 22.41 1.42
N LEU A 275 -11.95 21.51 2.07
CA LEU A 275 -13.41 21.51 2.08
C LEU A 275 -14.00 22.65 2.89
N LEU A 276 -13.36 23.10 3.98
CA LEU A 276 -13.76 24.32 4.68
C LEU A 276 -13.64 25.54 3.76
N VAL A 277 -12.54 25.66 3.00
CA VAL A 277 -12.35 26.74 2.02
C VAL A 277 -13.42 26.68 0.92
N GLY A 278 -13.68 25.49 0.37
CA GLY A 278 -14.77 25.25 -0.58
C GLY A 278 -16.15 25.60 -0.01
N GLY A 279 -16.40 25.23 1.25
CA GLY A 279 -17.62 25.51 1.99
C GLY A 279 -17.85 27.00 2.24
N ILE A 280 -16.80 27.76 2.57
CA ILE A 280 -16.86 29.23 2.63
C ILE A 280 -17.25 29.81 1.26
N GLY A 281 -16.74 29.22 0.18
CA GLY A 281 -17.16 29.53 -1.18
C GLY A 281 -18.66 29.34 -1.41
N ILE A 282 -19.22 28.21 -0.97
CA ILE A 282 -20.67 27.93 -1.04
C ILE A 282 -21.44 28.97 -0.24
N MET A 283 -21.00 29.27 0.99
CA MET A 283 -21.66 30.24 1.86
C MET A 283 -21.71 31.63 1.21
N ASN A 284 -20.58 32.10 0.67
CA ASN A 284 -20.50 33.41 0.02
C ASN A 284 -21.36 33.47 -1.24
N MET A 285 -21.28 32.46 -2.10
CA MET A 285 -22.13 32.34 -3.28
C MET A 285 -23.61 32.41 -2.90
N MET A 286 -24.02 31.65 -1.88
CA MET A 286 -25.39 31.59 -1.43
C MET A 286 -25.85 32.91 -0.80
N LEU A 287 -25.01 33.59 -0.01
CA LEU A 287 -25.36 34.92 0.53
C LEU A 287 -25.63 35.92 -0.59
N THR A 288 -24.82 35.93 -1.63
CA THR A 288 -25.06 36.83 -2.77
C THR A 288 -26.28 36.42 -3.59
N SER A 289 -26.49 35.11 -3.81
CA SER A 289 -27.68 34.57 -4.50
C SER A 289 -28.98 34.94 -3.77
N VAL A 290 -28.96 34.89 -2.43
CA VAL A 290 -30.11 35.31 -1.60
C VAL A 290 -30.38 36.79 -1.78
N SER A 291 -29.35 37.65 -1.76
CA SER A 291 -29.50 39.09 -1.96
C SER A 291 -30.03 39.42 -3.37
N GLU A 292 -29.54 38.74 -4.40
CA GLU A 292 -29.99 38.92 -5.79
C GLU A 292 -31.45 38.46 -5.99
N ARG A 293 -31.92 37.47 -5.20
CA ARG A 293 -33.27 36.91 -5.29
C ARG A 293 -34.23 37.37 -4.19
N THR A 294 -33.89 38.44 -3.46
CA THR A 294 -34.70 38.94 -2.33
C THR A 294 -36.16 39.17 -2.71
N ARG A 295 -36.40 39.84 -3.85
CA ARG A 295 -37.75 40.14 -4.37
C ARG A 295 -38.54 38.87 -4.75
N GLU A 296 -37.89 37.89 -5.36
CA GLU A 296 -38.50 36.61 -5.72
C GLU A 296 -38.93 35.82 -4.47
N ILE A 297 -38.08 35.82 -3.43
CA ILE A 297 -38.38 35.18 -2.14
C ILE A 297 -39.58 35.88 -1.47
N GLY A 298 -39.63 37.22 -1.53
CA GLY A 298 -40.74 38.04 -1.02
C GLY A 298 -42.08 37.71 -1.69
N ILE A 299 -42.09 37.56 -3.02
CA ILE A 299 -43.29 37.16 -3.79
C ILE A 299 -43.75 35.76 -3.36
N ARG A 300 -42.85 34.77 -3.29
CA ARG A 300 -43.20 33.40 -2.87
C ARG A 300 -43.80 33.36 -1.47
N LYS A 301 -43.23 34.11 -0.52
CA LYS A 301 -43.76 34.19 0.84
C LYS A 301 -45.13 34.86 0.91
N SER A 302 -45.35 35.91 0.10
CA SER A 302 -46.64 36.60 0.02
C SER A 302 -47.74 35.71 -0.57
N LEU A 303 -47.36 34.76 -1.43
CA LEU A 303 -48.24 33.72 -1.99
C LEU A 303 -48.42 32.51 -1.06
N GLY A 304 -47.87 32.55 0.17
CA GLY A 304 -48.11 31.52 1.20
C GLY A 304 -47.01 30.47 1.38
N ALA A 305 -45.84 30.61 0.75
CA ALA A 305 -44.71 29.69 0.99
C ALA A 305 -44.23 29.77 2.46
N LYS A 306 -44.11 28.61 3.12
CA LYS A 306 -43.66 28.57 4.53
C LYS A 306 -42.15 28.78 4.60
N GLN A 307 -41.66 29.23 5.77
CA GLN A 307 -40.21 29.37 6.01
C GLN A 307 -39.45 28.06 5.72
N ARG A 308 -40.05 26.91 6.06
CA ARG A 308 -39.48 25.58 5.80
C ARG A 308 -39.33 25.27 4.30
N ASP A 309 -40.23 25.75 3.45
CA ASP A 309 -40.15 25.53 2.00
C ASP A 309 -38.95 26.28 1.41
N ILE A 310 -38.77 27.56 1.80
CA ILE A 310 -37.63 28.38 1.36
C ILE A 310 -36.31 27.81 1.91
N LEU A 311 -36.28 27.42 3.18
CA LEU A 311 -35.11 26.81 3.79
C LEU A 311 -34.71 25.53 3.05
N PHE A 312 -35.67 24.63 2.79
CA PHE A 312 -35.42 23.37 2.11
C PHE A 312 -34.92 23.58 0.67
N GLN A 313 -35.47 24.56 -0.06
CA GLN A 313 -35.02 24.91 -1.40
C GLN A 313 -33.54 25.27 -1.43
N PHE A 314 -33.12 26.22 -0.59
CA PHE A 314 -31.73 26.67 -0.56
C PHE A 314 -30.78 25.60 0.00
N LEU A 315 -31.23 24.75 0.94
CA LEU A 315 -30.42 23.62 1.40
C LEU A 315 -30.19 22.57 0.31
N VAL A 316 -31.22 22.26 -0.50
CA VAL A 316 -31.08 21.36 -1.65
C VAL A 316 -30.13 21.96 -2.69
N GLU A 317 -30.21 23.27 -2.92
CA GLU A 317 -29.30 23.97 -3.82
C GLU A 317 -27.84 23.88 -3.36
N ALA A 318 -27.58 24.12 -2.07
CA ALA A 318 -26.24 24.00 -1.50
C ALA A 318 -25.72 22.55 -1.51
N ALA A 319 -26.58 21.58 -1.20
CA ALA A 319 -26.25 20.16 -1.29
C ALA A 319 -25.93 19.72 -2.72
N MET A 320 -26.62 20.26 -3.73
CA MET A 320 -26.32 20.00 -5.13
C MET A 320 -24.99 20.60 -5.56
N ILE A 321 -24.65 21.80 -5.13
CA ILE A 321 -23.34 22.41 -5.42
C ILE A 321 -22.23 21.57 -4.80
N GLY A 322 -22.40 21.16 -3.53
CA GLY A 322 -21.49 20.24 -2.84
C GLY A 322 -21.35 18.91 -3.57
N GLY A 323 -22.47 18.27 -3.91
CA GLY A 323 -22.50 16.99 -4.61
C GLY A 323 -21.93 17.05 -6.03
N LEU A 324 -22.12 18.15 -6.77
CA LEU A 324 -21.49 18.34 -8.09
C LEU A 324 -19.97 18.48 -7.96
N GLY A 325 -19.50 19.29 -7.01
CA GLY A 325 -18.08 19.41 -6.70
C GLY A 325 -17.47 18.07 -6.27
N GLY A 326 -18.17 17.31 -5.43
CA GLY A 326 -17.73 15.99 -5.00
C GLY A 326 -17.75 14.95 -6.10
N LEU A 327 -18.78 14.92 -6.94
CA LEU A 327 -18.86 13.98 -8.04
C LEU A 327 -17.72 14.23 -9.05
N ILE A 328 -17.51 15.49 -9.44
CA ILE A 328 -16.41 15.84 -10.35
C ILE A 328 -15.07 15.58 -9.67
N GLY A 329 -14.92 15.92 -8.39
CA GLY A 329 -13.71 15.64 -7.61
C GLY A 329 -13.38 14.16 -7.52
N VAL A 330 -14.37 13.29 -7.30
CA VAL A 330 -14.19 11.83 -7.30
C VAL A 330 -13.79 11.32 -8.68
N ILE A 331 -14.44 11.79 -9.75
CA ILE A 331 -14.11 11.37 -11.12
C ILE A 331 -12.68 11.78 -11.48
N VAL A 332 -12.30 13.03 -11.20
CA VAL A 332 -10.95 13.56 -11.42
C VAL A 332 -9.95 12.84 -10.52
N GLY A 333 -10.32 12.55 -9.28
CA GLY A 333 -9.46 11.84 -8.34
C GLY A 333 -9.20 10.39 -8.74
N ALA A 334 -10.25 9.66 -9.14
CA ALA A 334 -10.13 8.27 -9.59
C ALA A 334 -9.30 8.17 -10.88
N SER A 335 -9.61 9.00 -11.89
CA SER A 335 -8.82 9.05 -13.13
C SER A 335 -7.39 9.54 -12.91
N GLY A 336 -7.20 10.53 -12.03
CA GLY A 336 -5.88 11.01 -11.63
C GLY A 336 -5.07 9.96 -10.88
N SER A 337 -5.71 9.11 -10.08
CA SER A 337 -5.05 8.02 -9.35
C SER A 337 -4.53 6.93 -10.28
N ASP A 338 -5.28 6.56 -11.33
CA ASP A 338 -4.82 5.59 -12.34
C ASP A 338 -3.62 6.13 -13.13
N LEU A 339 -3.65 7.42 -13.49
CA LEU A 339 -2.53 8.10 -14.14
C LEU A 339 -1.29 8.19 -13.23
N ALA A 340 -1.50 8.55 -11.96
CA ALA A 340 -0.42 8.63 -10.98
C ALA A 340 0.20 7.25 -10.71
N GLY A 341 -0.63 6.21 -10.60
CA GLY A 341 -0.18 4.83 -10.41
C GLY A 341 0.70 4.34 -11.56
N LYS A 342 0.29 4.62 -12.81
CA LYS A 342 1.10 4.32 -14.01
C LYS A 342 2.42 5.08 -14.08
N LEU A 343 2.46 6.33 -13.62
CA LEU A 343 3.68 7.14 -13.62
C LEU A 343 4.66 6.73 -12.52
N MET A 344 4.15 6.16 -11.43
CA MET A 344 4.94 5.81 -10.25
C MET A 344 5.21 4.29 -10.13
N ASP A 345 4.74 3.48 -11.09
CA ASP A 345 4.75 2.00 -11.01
C ASP A 345 4.19 1.47 -9.67
N SER A 346 3.23 2.19 -9.10
CA SER A 346 2.57 1.86 -7.84
C SER A 346 1.10 1.55 -8.12
N PRO A 347 0.55 0.43 -7.61
CA PRO A 347 -0.85 0.12 -7.79
C PRO A 347 -1.68 1.16 -7.04
N ALA A 348 -2.39 2.01 -7.76
CA ALA A 348 -3.43 2.83 -7.16
C ALA A 348 -4.70 1.98 -7.07
N SER A 349 -5.22 1.78 -5.86
CA SER A 349 -6.47 1.06 -5.63
C SER A 349 -7.54 2.03 -5.13
N PRO A 350 -8.25 2.71 -6.04
CA PRO A 350 -9.27 3.66 -5.64
C PRO A 350 -10.50 2.88 -5.14
N SER A 351 -10.66 2.84 -3.81
CA SER A 351 -11.78 2.14 -3.15
C SER A 351 -13.10 2.87 -3.37
N VAL A 352 -14.12 2.11 -3.79
CA VAL A 352 -15.50 2.60 -3.99
C VAL A 352 -16.08 3.17 -2.69
N ASP A 353 -15.75 2.58 -1.53
CA ASP A 353 -16.24 3.03 -0.24
C ASP A 353 -15.76 4.45 0.09
N ILE A 354 -14.50 4.74 -0.23
CA ILE A 354 -13.89 6.06 -0.02
C ILE A 354 -14.51 7.09 -0.96
N MET A 355 -14.79 6.71 -2.21
CA MET A 355 -15.47 7.60 -3.16
C MET A 355 -16.88 7.96 -2.70
N VAL A 356 -17.65 6.97 -2.23
CA VAL A 356 -19.01 7.19 -1.71
C VAL A 356 -18.97 8.06 -0.46
N LEU A 357 -18.04 7.79 0.47
CA LEU A 357 -17.86 8.57 1.68
C LEU A 357 -17.48 10.03 1.36
N ALA A 358 -16.55 10.25 0.43
CA ALA A 358 -16.14 11.58 -0.01
C ALA A 358 -17.30 12.35 -0.67
N LEU A 359 -18.11 11.68 -1.50
CA LEU A 359 -19.29 12.27 -2.12
C LEU A 359 -20.33 12.68 -1.06
N LEU A 360 -20.67 11.78 -0.12
CA LEU A 360 -21.61 12.08 0.96
C LEU A 360 -21.11 13.23 1.85
N PHE A 361 -19.81 13.22 2.16
CA PHE A 361 -19.18 14.27 2.94
C PHE A 361 -19.26 15.63 2.24
N SER A 362 -19.03 15.68 0.91
CA SER A 362 -19.16 16.90 0.11
C SER A 362 -20.57 17.50 0.13
N MET A 363 -21.60 16.65 0.06
CA MET A 363 -22.99 17.06 0.17
C MET A 363 -23.29 17.59 1.58
N GLY A 364 -22.76 16.93 2.62
CA GLY A 364 -22.84 17.37 4.01
C GLY A 364 -22.22 18.74 4.24
N VAL A 365 -21.02 18.99 3.70
CA VAL A 365 -20.36 20.31 3.73
C VAL A 365 -21.22 21.36 3.03
N GLY A 366 -21.80 21.03 1.88
CA GLY A 366 -22.75 21.89 1.18
C GLY A 366 -23.96 22.29 2.03
N VAL A 367 -24.59 21.33 2.69
CA VAL A 367 -25.71 21.57 3.62
C VAL A 367 -25.26 22.43 4.80
N LEU A 368 -24.11 22.14 5.41
CA LEU A 368 -23.60 22.82 6.60
C LEU A 368 -23.33 24.31 6.32
N PHE A 369 -22.59 24.62 5.26
CA PHE A 369 -22.29 26.01 4.89
C PHE A 369 -23.46 26.73 4.20
N GLY A 370 -24.36 25.98 3.55
CA GLY A 370 -25.61 26.50 2.98
C GLY A 370 -26.68 26.83 4.02
N PHE A 371 -26.59 26.30 5.24
CA PHE A 371 -27.61 26.47 6.27
C PHE A 371 -27.78 27.93 6.71
N LEU A 372 -26.69 28.65 6.97
CA LEU A 372 -26.73 30.01 7.49
C LEU A 372 -27.39 30.98 6.48
N PRO A 373 -26.99 30.99 5.19
CA PRO A 373 -27.66 31.76 4.14
C PRO A 373 -29.11 31.33 3.93
N ALA A 374 -29.40 30.02 3.87
CA ALA A 374 -30.75 29.49 3.69
C ALA A 374 -31.68 29.92 4.83
N ARG A 375 -31.17 29.93 6.07
CA ARG A 375 -31.89 30.40 7.25
C ARG A 375 -32.18 31.90 7.17
N ARG A 376 -31.22 32.72 6.71
CA ARG A 376 -31.45 34.16 6.47
C ARG A 376 -32.55 34.37 5.42
N ALA A 377 -32.47 33.70 4.27
CA ALA A 377 -33.49 33.77 3.22
C ALA A 377 -34.88 33.37 3.73
N SER A 378 -34.96 32.27 4.49
CA SER A 378 -36.22 31.75 5.05
C SER A 378 -36.86 32.69 6.08
N ARG A 379 -36.13 33.68 6.62
CA ARG A 379 -36.61 34.63 7.62
C ARG A 379 -36.88 36.05 7.08
N LEU A 380 -36.65 36.30 5.80
CA LEU A 380 -36.97 37.59 5.16
C LEU A 380 -38.45 37.96 5.33
N ASN A 381 -38.73 39.21 5.71
CA ASN A 381 -40.09 39.71 5.81
C ASN A 381 -40.60 40.04 4.39
N PRO A 382 -41.76 39.49 3.94
CA PRO A 382 -42.26 39.72 2.59
C PRO A 382 -42.47 41.21 2.25
N VAL A 383 -42.83 42.04 3.23
CA VAL A 383 -43.01 43.49 3.03
C VAL A 383 -41.69 44.18 2.71
N ASP A 384 -40.64 43.89 3.48
CA ASP A 384 -39.30 44.47 3.26
C ASP A 384 -38.68 43.96 1.96
N ALA A 385 -38.90 42.69 1.63
CA ALA A 385 -38.38 42.04 0.43
C ALA A 385 -39.00 42.55 -0.88
N LEU A 386 -40.23 43.09 -0.85
CA LEU A 386 -40.91 43.66 -2.03
C LEU A 386 -40.62 45.15 -2.25
N ARG A 387 -40.09 45.81 -1.22
CA ARG A 387 -39.75 47.25 -1.25
C ARG A 387 -38.36 47.52 -1.84
N GLN A 388 -37.50 46.50 -1.84
CA GLN A 388 -36.21 46.44 -2.54
C GLN A 388 -36.40 45.86 -3.94
#